data_AF-A0A0R3JR91-F1
#
_entry.id   AF-A0A0R3JR91-F1
#
_cell.length_a   1.000
_cell.length_b   1.000
_cell.length_c   1.000
_cell.angle_alpha   90.00
_cell.angle_beta   90.00
_cell.angle_gamma   90.00
#
_symmetry.space_group_name_H-M   'P 1'
#
loop_
_entity.id
_entity.type
_entity.pdbx_description
1 polymer ?
#
loop_
_entity_poly.entity_id
_entity_poly.type
_entity_poly.pdbx_seq_one_letter_code
_entity_poly.pdbx_strand_id
1 'polypeptide(L)'
;MLEQKLIEFREKTKELIDILQREDFDNLNEIISQRQEIIDSIKAINYSMEEFIKLSIALNLSELDDQLNKLMNAKIEKTRTELKSIKNNRQVAQYYDLERTDSILINKKI
;
A
#
# COMPACT_ATOMS: atom_id res chain seq x y z
N MET A 1 -21.64 22.05 1.85
CA MET A 1 -20.81 21.45 2.92
C MET A 1 -20.36 20.04 2.55
N LEU A 2 -21.26 19.14 2.16
CA LEU A 2 -20.91 17.80 1.68
C LEU A 2 -19.96 17.83 0.47
N GLU A 3 -20.28 18.60 -0.56
CA GLU A 3 -19.46 18.70 -1.78
C GLU A 3 -17.99 19.06 -1.49
N GLN A 4 -17.75 20.06 -0.64
CA GLN A 4 -16.38 20.44 -0.25
C GLN A 4 -15.66 19.28 0.45
N LYS A 5 -16.32 18.55 1.35
CA LYS A 5 -15.71 17.38 1.99
C LYS A 5 -15.43 16.23 1.02
N LEU A 6 -16.28 16.02 0.02
CA LEU A 6 -16.04 15.04 -1.04
C LEU A 6 -14.88 15.46 -1.96
N ILE A 7 -14.71 16.76 -2.22
CA ILE A 7 -13.54 17.29 -2.93
C ILE A 7 -12.27 17.08 -2.10
N GLU A 8 -12.28 17.41 -0.81
CA GLU A 8 -11.15 17.16 0.09
C GLU A 8 -10.77 15.67 0.11
N PHE A 9 -11.77 14.79 0.22
CA PHE A 9 -11.58 13.33 0.17
C PHE A 9 -10.94 12.89 -1.15
N ARG A 10 -11.41 13.44 -2.27
CA ARG A 10 -10.86 13.15 -3.61
C ARG A 10 -9.40 13.55 -3.72
N GLU A 11 -9.06 14.76 -3.31
CA GLU A 11 -7.69 15.26 -3.41
C GLU A 11 -6.75 14.50 -2.47
N LYS A 12 -7.19 14.16 -1.24
CA LYS A 12 -6.42 13.27 -0.35
C LYS A 12 -6.25 11.86 -0.90
N THR A 13 -7.24 11.33 -1.60
CA THR A 13 -7.14 10.04 -2.28
C THR A 13 -6.11 10.09 -3.42
N LYS A 14 -6.05 11.17 -4.18
CA LYS A 14 -5.02 11.36 -5.22
C LYS A 14 -3.62 11.52 -4.64
N GLU A 15 -3.48 12.28 -3.56
CA GLU A 15 -2.20 12.45 -2.86
C GLU A 15 -1.68 11.09 -2.37
N LEU A 16 -2.55 10.27 -1.79
CA LEU A 16 -2.21 8.91 -1.39
C LEU A 16 -1.76 8.04 -2.57
N ILE A 17 -2.43 8.14 -3.72
CA ILE A 17 -2.02 7.42 -4.94
C ILE A 17 -0.63 7.85 -5.40
N ASP A 18 -0.35 9.17 -5.45
CA ASP A 18 0.95 9.71 -5.88
C ASP A 18 2.07 9.24 -4.94
N ILE A 19 1.85 9.27 -3.63
CA ILE A 19 2.77 8.73 -2.62
C ILE A 19 3.08 7.25 -2.87
N LEU A 20 2.04 6.43 -3.07
CA LEU A 20 2.19 4.99 -3.33
C LEU A 20 2.93 4.71 -4.65
N GLN A 21 2.75 5.56 -5.66
CA GLN A 21 3.46 5.46 -6.94
C GLN A 21 4.94 5.80 -6.78
N ARG A 22 5.26 6.86 -6.03
CA ARG A 22 6.63 7.32 -5.76
C ARG A 22 7.40 6.48 -4.74
N GLU A 23 6.71 5.59 -4.03
CA GLU A 23 7.27 4.80 -2.92
C GLU A 23 7.80 5.68 -1.78
N ASP A 24 7.20 6.87 -1.60
CA ASP A 24 7.53 7.85 -0.55
C ASP A 24 6.69 7.60 0.70
N PHE A 25 7.06 6.58 1.48
CA PHE A 25 6.20 6.09 2.56
C PHE A 25 6.33 6.84 3.89
N ASP A 26 7.21 7.84 3.98
CA ASP A 26 7.53 8.53 5.24
C ASP A 26 6.28 9.11 5.92
N ASN A 27 5.33 9.63 5.12
CA ASN A 27 4.09 10.25 5.61
C ASN A 27 2.83 9.44 5.28
N LEU A 28 2.96 8.17 4.85
CA LEU A 28 1.82 7.36 4.41
C LEU A 28 0.73 7.25 5.48
N ASN A 29 1.12 7.00 6.73
CA ASN A 29 0.20 6.87 7.85
C ASN A 29 -0.56 8.17 8.14
N GLU A 30 0.12 9.30 8.04
CA GLU A 30 -0.49 10.61 8.27
C GLU A 30 -1.58 10.89 7.23
N ILE A 31 -1.29 10.64 5.94
CA ILE A 31 -2.26 10.84 4.86
C ILE A 31 -3.46 9.91 5.00
N ILE A 32 -3.26 8.66 5.43
CA ILE A 32 -4.36 7.72 5.71
C ILE A 32 -5.23 8.24 6.86
N SER A 33 -4.63 8.74 7.94
CA SER A 33 -5.35 9.33 9.08
C SER A 33 -6.16 10.56 8.66
N GLN A 34 -5.55 11.49 7.91
CA GLN A 34 -6.25 12.67 7.40
C GLN A 34 -7.42 12.30 6.49
N ARG A 35 -7.25 11.28 5.62
CA ARG A 35 -8.35 10.76 4.79
C ARG A 35 -9.49 10.19 5.65
N GLN A 36 -9.17 9.49 6.74
CA GLN A 36 -10.17 8.95 7.66
C GLN A 36 -10.94 10.05 8.40
N GLU A 37 -10.27 11.11 8.84
CA GLU A 37 -10.91 12.28 9.48
C GLU A 37 -11.92 12.96 8.54
N ILE A 38 -11.62 13.03 7.24
CA ILE A 38 -12.54 13.54 6.23
C ILE A 38 -13.77 12.63 6.09
N ILE A 39 -13.58 11.30 6.05
CA ILE A 39 -14.69 10.33 6.01
C ILE A 39 -15.61 10.53 7.22
N ASP A 40 -15.04 10.67 8.40
CA ASP A 40 -15.83 10.82 9.63
C ASP A 40 -16.53 12.18 9.69
N SER A 41 -15.90 13.22 9.14
CA SER A 41 -16.55 14.52 8.91
C SER A 41 -17.73 14.43 7.94
N ILE A 42 -17.60 13.64 6.86
CA ILE A 42 -18.70 13.41 5.90
C ILE A 42 -19.87 12.72 6.59
N LYS A 43 -19.62 11.65 7.37
CA LYS A 43 -20.66 10.92 8.10
C LYS A 43 -21.45 11.78 9.09
N ALA A 44 -20.82 12.83 9.63
CA ALA A 44 -21.47 13.77 10.54
C ALA A 44 -22.37 14.79 9.82
N ILE A 45 -22.28 14.92 8.50
CA ILE A 45 -23.14 15.81 7.70
C ILE A 45 -24.47 15.13 7.46
N ASN A 46 -25.57 15.85 7.70
CA ASN A 46 -26.88 15.40 7.27
C ASN A 46 -27.02 15.64 5.75
N TYR A 47 -27.09 14.56 4.98
CA TYR A 47 -27.25 14.60 3.52
C TYR A 47 -28.23 13.53 3.05
N SER A 48 -28.81 13.72 1.87
CA SER A 48 -29.61 12.67 1.23
C SER A 48 -28.71 11.71 0.47
N MET A 49 -29.09 10.44 0.41
CA MET A 49 -28.34 9.44 -0.38
C MET A 49 -28.23 9.84 -1.86
N GLU A 50 -29.28 10.46 -2.40
CA GLU A 50 -29.29 10.94 -3.79
C GLU A 50 -28.26 12.05 -4.03
N GLU A 51 -28.15 13.01 -3.11
CA GLU A 51 -27.14 14.07 -3.16
C GLU A 51 -25.73 13.49 -3.14
N PHE A 52 -25.48 12.54 -2.23
CA PHE A 52 -24.18 11.86 -2.12
C PHE A 52 -23.82 11.10 -3.40
N ILE A 53 -24.76 10.32 -3.96
CA ILE A 53 -24.53 9.56 -5.20
C ILE A 53 -24.20 10.52 -6.34
N LYS A 54 -24.98 11.59 -6.51
CA LYS A 54 -24.78 12.56 -7.59
C LYS A 54 -23.39 13.19 -7.52
N LEU A 55 -22.97 13.63 -6.33
CA LEU A 55 -21.65 14.23 -6.12
C LEU A 55 -20.53 13.19 -6.31
N SER A 56 -20.73 11.96 -5.83
CA SER A 56 -19.74 10.89 -5.96
C SER A 56 -19.47 10.51 -7.42
N ILE A 57 -20.52 10.49 -8.25
CA ILE A 57 -20.42 10.30 -9.69
C ILE A 57 -19.70 11.50 -10.33
N ALA A 58 -20.12 12.73 -10.03
CA ALA A 58 -19.53 13.93 -10.60
C ALA A 58 -18.03 14.06 -10.30
N LEU A 59 -17.59 13.55 -9.15
CA LEU A 59 -16.20 13.59 -8.71
C LEU A 59 -15.39 12.33 -9.09
N ASN A 60 -16.00 11.34 -9.75
CA ASN A 60 -15.43 10.04 -10.08
C ASN A 60 -14.81 9.30 -8.88
N LEU A 61 -15.46 9.36 -7.72
CA LEU A 61 -14.90 8.82 -6.47
C LEU A 61 -14.71 7.29 -6.52
N SER A 62 -15.63 6.57 -7.15
CA SER A 62 -15.55 5.11 -7.26
C SER A 62 -14.33 4.66 -8.07
N GLU A 63 -14.05 5.36 -9.18
CA GLU A 63 -12.90 5.03 -10.03
C GLU A 63 -11.58 5.31 -9.30
N LEU A 64 -11.50 6.42 -8.56
CA LEU A 64 -10.34 6.74 -7.74
C LEU A 64 -10.11 5.72 -6.63
N ASP A 65 -11.17 5.27 -5.95
CA ASP A 65 -11.03 4.25 -4.90
C ASP A 65 -10.60 2.90 -5.49
N ASP A 66 -11.13 2.50 -6.64
CA ASP A 66 -10.69 1.30 -7.36
C ASP A 66 -9.21 1.37 -7.77
N GLN A 67 -8.75 2.53 -8.25
CA GLN A 67 -7.35 2.75 -8.59
C GLN A 67 -6.44 2.62 -7.36
N LEU A 68 -6.82 3.26 -6.25
CA LEU A 68 -6.10 3.17 -4.98
C LEU A 68 -6.02 1.71 -4.49
N ASN A 69 -7.15 1.00 -4.48
CA ASN A 69 -7.22 -0.39 -4.04
C ASN A 69 -6.33 -1.32 -4.88
N LYS A 70 -6.35 -1.16 -6.21
CA LYS A 70 -5.47 -1.91 -7.11
C LYS A 70 -3.99 -1.63 -6.83
N LEU A 71 -3.62 -0.36 -6.65
CA LEU A 71 -2.25 0.04 -6.39
C LEU A 71 -1.73 -0.49 -5.05
N MET A 72 -2.54 -0.38 -3.99
CA MET A 72 -2.19 -0.89 -2.67
C MET A 72 -1.96 -2.41 -2.71
N ASN A 73 -2.88 -3.16 -3.33
CA ASN A 73 -2.75 -4.61 -3.48
C ASN A 73 -1.50 -4.99 -4.29
N ALA A 74 -1.22 -4.28 -5.39
CA ALA A 74 -0.04 -4.53 -6.19
C ALA A 74 1.27 -4.30 -5.39
N LYS A 75 1.33 -3.27 -4.55
CA LYS A 75 2.48 -2.99 -3.69
C LYS A 75 2.65 -4.06 -2.61
N ILE A 76 1.56 -4.49 -1.97
CA ILE A 76 1.58 -5.60 -0.99
C ILE A 76 2.13 -6.88 -1.62
N GLU A 77 1.66 -7.25 -2.82
CA GLU A 77 2.13 -8.45 -3.51
C GLU A 77 3.60 -8.35 -3.95
N LYS A 78 4.04 -7.17 -4.40
CA LYS A 78 5.46 -6.89 -4.69
C LYS A 78 6.31 -7.13 -3.44
N THR A 79 5.97 -6.53 -2.31
CA THR A 79 6.70 -6.70 -1.04
C THR A 79 6.73 -8.15 -0.57
N ARG A 80 5.60 -8.87 -0.66
CA ARG A 80 5.54 -10.31 -0.33
C ARG A 80 6.50 -11.14 -1.18
N THR A 81 6.56 -10.84 -2.48
CA THR A 81 7.44 -11.52 -3.43
C THR A 81 8.91 -11.27 -3.12
N GLU A 82 9.27 -10.01 -2.83
CA GLU A 82 10.63 -9.62 -2.45
C GLU A 82 11.07 -10.29 -1.15
N LEU A 83 10.21 -10.31 -0.11
CA LEU A 83 10.50 -11.01 1.14
C LEU A 83 10.73 -12.52 0.93
N LYS A 84 9.93 -13.14 0.06
CA LYS A 84 10.09 -14.56 -0.29
C LYS A 84 11.43 -14.80 -1.00
N SER A 85 11.83 -13.92 -1.91
CA SER A 85 13.12 -13.99 -2.60
C SER A 85 14.30 -13.87 -1.61
N ILE A 86 14.26 -12.89 -0.70
CA ILE A 86 15.28 -12.69 0.33
C ILE A 86 15.41 -13.95 1.22
N LYS A 87 14.28 -14.52 1.64
CA LYS A 87 14.26 -15.75 2.45
C LYS A 87 14.90 -16.92 1.70
N ASN A 88 14.55 -17.11 0.43
CA ASN A 88 15.11 -18.18 -0.40
C ASN A 88 16.61 -18.00 -0.60
N ASN A 89 17.07 -16.78 -0.91
CA ASN A 89 18.49 -16.48 -1.09
C ASN A 89 19.29 -16.73 0.18
N ARG A 90 18.74 -16.37 1.35
CA ARG A 90 19.37 -16.67 2.64
C ARG A 90 19.47 -18.18 2.90
N GLN A 91 18.43 -18.94 2.60
CA GLN A 91 18.47 -20.41 2.74
C GLN A 91 19.53 -21.02 1.83
N VAL A 92 19.56 -20.63 0.55
CA VAL A 92 20.55 -21.11 -0.42
C VAL A 92 21.98 -20.77 0.03
N ALA A 93 22.23 -19.54 0.49
CA ALA A 93 23.54 -19.15 1.04
C ALA A 93 23.94 -19.99 2.26
N GLN A 94 23.01 -20.30 3.16
CA GLN A 94 23.26 -21.17 4.32
C GLN A 94 23.61 -22.61 3.91
N TYR A 95 22.92 -23.16 2.90
CA TYR A 95 23.25 -24.50 2.38
C TYR A 95 24.64 -24.54 1.76
N TYR A 96 25.02 -23.53 0.95
CA TYR A 96 26.35 -23.48 0.36
C TYR A 96 27.48 -23.27 1.39
N ASP A 97 27.25 -22.49 2.45
CA ASP A 97 28.23 -22.35 3.54
C ASP A 97 28.42 -23.68 4.32
N LEU A 98 27.34 -24.42 4.57
CA LEU A 98 27.40 -25.74 5.22
C LEU A 98 28.20 -26.75 4.39
N GLU A 99 27.95 -26.84 3.08
CA GLU A 99 28.70 -27.73 2.18
C GLU A 99 30.19 -27.36 2.08
N ARG A 100 30.53 -26.07 2.22
CA ARG A 100 31.92 -25.59 2.22
C ARG A 100 32.66 -26.00 3.49
N THR A 101 32.00 -25.96 4.65
CA THR A 101 32.60 -26.45 5.92
C THR A 101 32.83 -27.96 5.92
N ASP A 102 31.91 -28.75 5.36
CA ASP A 102 32.06 -30.21 5.29
C ASP A 102 33.17 -30.63 4.31
N SER A 103 33.31 -29.90 3.20
CA SER A 103 34.38 -30.14 2.20
C SER A 103 35.80 -29.85 2.74
N ILE A 104 35.94 -28.96 3.74
CA ILE A 104 37.24 -28.64 4.38
C ILE A 104 37.64 -29.74 5.38
N LEU A 105 36.69 -30.46 5.98
CA LEU A 105 36.96 -31.53 6.93
C LEU A 105 37.43 -32.83 6.26
N ILE A 106 37.01 -33.09 5.01
CA ILE A 106 37.40 -34.29 4.27
C ILE A 106 38.83 -34.18 3.71
N ASN A 107 39.35 -32.97 3.47
CA ASN A 107 40.71 -32.75 2.93
C ASN A 107 41.83 -32.72 3.98
N LYS A 108 41.56 -32.99 5.27
CA LYS A 108 42.57 -33.05 6.34
C LYS A 108 43.02 -34.47 6.73
N LYS A 109 42.88 -35.44 5.84
CA LYS A 109 43.51 -36.77 5.97
C LYS A 109 44.33 -37.12 4.73
N ILE A 110 45.53 -36.55 4.63
CA ILE A 110 46.70 -37.17 3.98
C ILE A 110 47.90 -36.92 4.89
#